data_AF-A0A7V6E8C9-F1
#
_entry.id   AF-A0A7V6E8C9-F1
#
_cell.length_a   1.000
_cell.length_b   1.000
_cell.length_c   1.000
_cell.angle_alpha   90.00
_cell.angle_beta   90.00
_cell.angle_gamma   90.00
#
_symmetry.space_group_name_H-M   'P 1'
#
loop_
_entity.id
_entity.type
_entity.pdbx_description
1 polymer ?
#
loop_
_entity_poly.entity_id
_entity_poly.type
_entity_poly.pdbx_seq_one_letter_code
_entity_poly.pdbx_strand_id
1 'polypeptide(L)'
;MCVGGVITECDAPDAKPEVCNGIDDDCNGETDDAVCYDGNPCTKDICDVGTGGCVFQPIAGPCDDGNPCTLNDTCVNGQCVGGQPKNCDDGNACTDDFCDAGTGQCYYVNNNAPCEDGNKCTINDRCENGTCKPGTPKDCSDTNPCTLNEHCDPATGQCVFNPNEGAPCDDGNACTVGERCSGGQCLGGQDYCQAQHQSCVPGPGQNICLPVSCVEVFGFPTCPCVCF
;
A
#
# COMPACT_ATOMS: atom_id res chain seq x y z
N MET A 1 -49.09 41.93 48.63
CA MET A 1 -49.52 40.88 49.60
C MET A 1 -50.67 41.42 50.46
N CYS A 2 -51.57 40.58 50.97
CA CYS A 2 -52.63 41.03 51.90
C CYS A 2 -52.17 40.88 53.36
N VAL A 3 -51.88 42.00 54.02
CA VAL A 3 -51.79 42.07 55.48
C VAL A 3 -52.97 42.91 55.96
N GLY A 4 -53.90 42.31 56.71
CA GLY A 4 -55.06 43.02 57.25
C GLY A 4 -56.17 43.37 56.24
N GLY A 5 -56.24 42.71 55.09
CA GLY A 5 -57.36 42.84 54.14
C GLY A 5 -57.28 44.01 53.15
N VAL A 6 -56.13 44.69 53.06
CA VAL A 6 -55.85 45.70 52.03
C VAL A 6 -54.80 45.15 51.07
N ILE A 7 -55.12 45.17 49.76
CA ILE A 7 -54.13 44.97 48.70
C ILE A 7 -53.22 46.20 48.67
N THR A 8 -52.05 46.05 49.26
CA THR A 8 -50.94 47.00 49.11
C THR A 8 -50.14 46.63 47.87
N GLU A 9 -49.69 47.65 47.15
CA GLU A 9 -48.78 47.51 46.00
C GLU A 9 -47.56 46.72 46.44
N CYS A 10 -47.15 45.73 45.65
CA CYS A 10 -45.98 44.92 45.97
C CYS A 10 -44.74 45.80 45.75
N ASP A 11 -44.19 46.33 46.84
CA ASP A 11 -42.90 47.06 46.87
C ASP A 11 -41.71 46.08 46.80
N ALA A 12 -41.90 44.95 46.09
CA ALA A 12 -40.84 43.99 45.87
C ALA A 12 -39.81 44.65 44.94
N PRO A 13 -38.50 44.55 45.23
CA PRO A 13 -37.47 45.08 44.35
C PRO A 13 -37.67 44.54 42.93
N ASP A 14 -37.43 45.39 41.93
CA ASP A 14 -37.37 44.93 40.54
C ASP A 14 -36.33 43.81 40.43
N ALA A 15 -36.67 42.75 39.71
CA ALA A 15 -35.76 41.67 39.35
C ALA A 15 -34.48 42.25 38.74
N LYS A 16 -33.33 41.83 39.27
CA LYS A 16 -32.02 42.23 38.78
C LYS A 16 -31.38 41.06 38.02
N PRO A 17 -30.42 41.33 37.14
CA PRO A 17 -29.63 40.24 36.56
C PRO A 17 -28.92 39.45 37.64
N GLU A 18 -28.91 38.13 37.50
CA GLU A 18 -28.17 37.20 38.37
C GLU A 18 -26.70 37.62 38.51
N VAL A 19 -26.20 37.66 39.75
CA VAL A 19 -24.77 37.76 40.04
C VAL A 19 -24.37 36.66 41.00
N CYS A 20 -23.16 36.14 40.85
CA CYS A 20 -22.66 34.99 41.62
C CYS A 20 -22.50 35.35 43.12
N ASN A 21 -23.57 35.24 43.89
CA ASN A 21 -23.64 35.69 45.28
C ASN A 21 -24.48 34.75 46.18
N GLY A 22 -25.07 33.68 45.62
CA GLY A 22 -25.90 32.73 46.36
C GLY A 22 -27.33 33.21 46.60
N ILE A 23 -27.81 34.19 45.83
CA ILE A 23 -29.14 34.80 45.92
C ILE A 23 -29.78 34.73 44.53
N ASP A 24 -31.07 34.38 44.51
CA ASP A 24 -31.93 34.53 43.34
C ASP A 24 -32.25 36.03 43.15
N ASP A 25 -31.48 36.71 42.30
CA ASP A 25 -31.53 38.16 42.08
C ASP A 25 -32.67 38.54 41.12
N ASP A 26 -33.07 37.63 40.23
CA ASP A 26 -34.11 37.84 39.24
C ASP A 26 -35.50 37.29 39.66
N CYS A 27 -35.54 36.59 40.79
CA CYS A 27 -36.73 35.98 41.40
C CYS A 27 -37.40 34.91 40.52
N ASN A 28 -36.64 34.22 39.66
CA ASN A 28 -37.15 33.16 38.79
C ASN A 28 -37.28 31.79 39.52
N GLY A 29 -36.71 31.67 40.73
CA GLY A 29 -36.73 30.46 41.56
C GLY A 29 -35.51 29.55 41.41
N GLU A 30 -34.55 29.93 40.57
CA GLU A 30 -33.21 29.35 40.45
C GLU A 30 -32.20 30.32 41.08
N THR A 31 -31.04 29.84 41.50
CA THR A 31 -30.05 30.66 42.21
C THR A 31 -28.75 30.65 41.43
N ASP A 32 -28.22 31.84 41.11
CA ASP A 32 -27.00 32.03 40.32
C ASP A 32 -27.04 31.27 38.97
N ASP A 33 -28.23 31.12 38.38
CA ASP A 33 -28.40 30.36 37.14
C ASP A 33 -27.83 31.14 35.93
N ALA A 34 -27.20 30.42 35.00
CA ALA A 34 -26.56 30.96 33.81
C ALA A 34 -25.48 32.07 34.02
N VAL A 35 -25.17 32.49 35.25
CA VAL A 35 -24.19 33.55 35.56
C VAL A 35 -22.80 33.22 35.03
N CYS A 36 -22.43 31.94 35.13
CA CYS A 36 -21.10 31.46 34.76
C CYS A 36 -21.11 30.63 33.47
N TYR A 37 -22.17 30.68 32.65
CA TYR A 37 -22.20 29.89 31.43
C TYR A 37 -21.20 30.41 30.39
N ASP A 38 -20.20 29.61 30.03
CA ASP A 38 -19.23 29.97 28.97
C ASP A 38 -19.50 29.30 27.62
N GLY A 39 -20.48 28.38 27.57
CA GLY A 39 -20.82 27.64 26.37
C GLY A 39 -19.82 26.56 25.97
N ASN A 40 -18.83 26.26 26.81
CA ASN A 40 -17.87 25.20 26.56
C ASN A 40 -18.39 23.86 27.11
N PRO A 41 -18.70 22.87 26.25
CA PRO A 41 -19.19 21.57 26.69
C PRO A 41 -18.16 20.75 27.48
N CYS A 42 -16.89 21.20 27.48
CA CYS A 42 -15.79 20.53 28.15
C CYS A 42 -15.43 21.11 29.51
N THR A 43 -16.21 22.07 30.01
CA THR A 43 -16.10 22.60 31.36
C THR A 43 -17.39 22.41 32.13
N LYS A 44 -17.23 22.24 33.44
CA LYS A 44 -18.32 22.43 34.38
C LYS A 44 -18.20 23.83 34.94
N ASP A 45 -19.28 24.59 34.77
CA ASP A 45 -19.36 25.98 35.17
C ASP A 45 -19.81 26.06 36.63
N ILE A 46 -19.03 26.74 37.45
CA ILE A 46 -19.23 26.83 38.89
C ILE A 46 -19.20 28.30 39.30
N CYS A 47 -20.30 28.77 39.87
CA CYS A 47 -20.32 30.01 40.63
C CYS A 47 -19.67 29.75 42.01
N ASP A 48 -18.50 30.34 42.26
CA ASP A 48 -17.87 30.34 43.58
C ASP A 48 -18.29 31.60 44.34
N VAL A 49 -19.38 31.48 45.11
CA VAL A 49 -19.92 32.55 45.97
C VAL A 49 -18.89 33.10 46.96
N GLY A 50 -17.89 32.30 47.37
CA GLY A 50 -16.84 32.74 48.28
C GLY A 50 -15.90 33.76 47.64
N THR A 51 -15.74 33.71 46.32
CA THR A 51 -14.96 34.69 45.54
C THR A 51 -15.85 35.67 44.77
N GLY A 52 -17.14 35.38 44.64
CA GLY A 52 -18.08 36.10 43.79
C GLY A 52 -17.78 35.94 42.29
N GLY A 53 -17.05 34.88 41.91
CA GLY A 53 -16.48 34.69 40.58
C GLY A 53 -16.77 33.32 39.98
N CYS A 54 -16.56 33.21 38.66
CA CYS A 54 -16.76 31.98 37.92
C CYS A 54 -15.50 31.11 37.87
N VAL A 55 -15.69 29.81 38.06
CA VAL A 55 -14.66 28.77 37.96
C VAL A 55 -15.10 27.74 36.92
N PHE A 56 -14.23 27.46 35.96
CA PHE A 56 -14.47 26.51 34.86
C PHE A 56 -13.61 25.27 35.07
N GLN A 57 -14.23 24.18 35.52
CA GLN A 57 -13.49 22.96 35.80
C GLN A 57 -13.51 22.02 34.59
N PRO A 58 -12.35 21.60 34.04
CA PRO A 58 -12.30 20.62 32.97
C PRO A 58 -13.06 19.34 33.31
N ILE A 59 -13.88 18.88 32.37
CA ILE A 59 -14.56 17.58 32.44
C ILE A 59 -14.15 16.69 31.27
N ALA A 60 -14.33 15.38 31.45
CA ALA A 60 -14.20 14.40 30.38
C ALA A 60 -15.58 14.04 29.84
N GLY A 61 -15.67 13.71 28.55
CA GLY A 61 -16.93 13.36 27.92
C GLY A 61 -16.91 13.57 26.42
N PRO A 62 -18.00 13.21 25.74
CA PRO A 62 -18.20 13.54 24.34
C PRO A 62 -18.39 15.04 24.17
N CYS A 63 -17.92 15.57 23.05
CA CYS A 63 -18.17 16.94 22.61
C CYS A 63 -18.21 16.97 21.07
N ASP A 64 -18.32 18.17 20.50
CA ASP A 64 -18.22 18.42 19.06
C ASP A 64 -17.13 19.48 18.87
N ASP A 65 -16.06 19.13 18.15
CA ASP A 65 -14.93 20.04 17.91
C ASP A 65 -15.19 21.01 16.73
N GLY A 66 -16.37 20.90 16.11
CA GLY A 66 -16.81 21.68 14.97
C GLY A 66 -16.24 21.21 13.63
N ASN A 67 -15.41 20.15 13.62
CA ASN A 67 -14.87 19.56 12.40
C ASN A 67 -15.68 18.30 12.01
N PRO A 68 -16.50 18.36 10.94
CA PRO A 68 -17.30 17.22 10.49
C PRO A 68 -16.47 16.06 9.90
N CYS A 69 -15.15 16.23 9.80
CA CYS A 69 -14.19 15.19 9.40
C CYS A 69 -13.56 14.45 10.58
N THR A 70 -13.92 14.78 11.81
CA THR A 70 -13.57 14.03 13.02
C THR A 70 -14.81 13.35 13.59
N LEU A 71 -14.59 12.21 14.24
CA LEU A 71 -15.64 11.36 14.80
C LEU A 71 -15.31 11.04 16.25
N ASN A 72 -16.34 11.04 17.09
CA ASN A 72 -16.22 10.74 18.52
C ASN A 72 -15.25 11.69 19.23
N ASP A 73 -15.48 12.99 19.07
CA ASP A 73 -14.66 14.01 19.70
C ASP A 73 -14.81 13.96 21.22
N THR A 74 -13.74 14.33 21.91
CA THR A 74 -13.69 14.18 23.37
C THR A 74 -13.06 15.38 24.02
N CYS A 75 -13.55 15.66 25.23
CA CYS A 75 -12.99 16.71 26.06
C CYS A 75 -11.66 16.26 26.66
N VAL A 76 -10.61 17.04 26.36
CA VAL A 76 -9.26 16.86 26.90
C VAL A 76 -8.81 18.19 27.49
N ASN A 77 -8.58 18.21 28.81
CA ASN A 77 -8.13 19.40 29.54
C ASN A 77 -9.00 20.65 29.31
N GLY A 78 -10.33 20.48 29.24
CA GLY A 78 -11.27 21.58 29.09
C GLY A 78 -11.43 22.08 27.65
N GLN A 79 -10.83 21.39 26.68
CA GLN A 79 -10.98 21.68 25.26
C GLN A 79 -11.61 20.49 24.55
N CYS A 80 -12.50 20.76 23.61
CA CYS A 80 -12.97 19.71 22.72
C CYS A 80 -11.90 19.40 21.68
N VAL A 81 -11.53 18.12 21.56
CA VAL A 81 -10.51 17.66 20.62
C VAL A 81 -11.12 16.62 19.69
N GLY A 82 -10.90 16.82 18.39
CA GLY A 82 -11.30 15.91 17.33
C GLY A 82 -10.83 14.48 17.56
N GLY A 83 -11.75 13.54 17.39
CA GLY A 83 -11.49 12.13 17.57
C GLY A 83 -10.85 11.47 16.35
N GLN A 84 -11.38 10.33 15.94
CA GLN A 84 -10.86 9.58 14.79
C GLN A 84 -11.19 10.32 13.49
N PRO A 85 -10.26 10.35 12.52
CA PRO A 85 -10.57 10.93 11.21
C PRO A 85 -11.68 10.11 10.54
N LYS A 86 -12.60 10.81 9.89
CA LYS A 86 -13.63 10.22 9.06
C LYS A 86 -12.97 9.46 7.91
N ASN A 87 -13.36 8.21 7.71
CA ASN A 87 -12.87 7.43 6.60
C ASN A 87 -13.53 7.91 5.29
N CYS A 88 -12.72 8.44 4.39
CA CYS A 88 -13.11 8.82 3.04
C CYS A 88 -12.44 7.95 1.97
N ASP A 89 -11.85 6.81 2.33
CA ASP A 89 -11.28 5.86 1.37
C ASP A 89 -12.35 5.35 0.40
N ASP A 90 -12.20 5.62 -0.89
CA ASP A 90 -13.12 5.17 -1.96
C ASP A 90 -12.69 3.82 -2.58
N GLY A 91 -11.54 3.29 -2.15
CA GLY A 91 -10.95 2.04 -2.64
C GLY A 91 -10.25 2.16 -4.00
N ASN A 92 -10.12 3.36 -4.56
CA ASN A 92 -9.44 3.59 -5.82
C ASN A 92 -8.00 4.05 -5.59
N ALA A 93 -7.03 3.18 -5.90
CA ALA A 93 -5.60 3.52 -5.79
C ALA A 93 -5.18 4.73 -6.64
N CYS A 94 -6.01 5.15 -7.60
CA CYS A 94 -5.78 6.28 -8.48
C CYS A 94 -6.40 7.60 -8.05
N THR A 95 -6.88 7.67 -6.81
CA THR A 95 -7.32 8.90 -6.17
C THR A 95 -6.58 9.13 -4.86
N ASP A 96 -6.36 10.40 -4.55
CA ASP A 96 -6.05 10.85 -3.21
C ASP A 96 -7.36 11.27 -2.55
N ASP A 97 -7.63 10.72 -1.37
CA ASP A 97 -8.93 10.83 -0.70
C ASP A 97 -8.89 11.86 0.42
N PHE A 98 -9.90 12.73 0.44
CA PHE A 98 -9.96 13.85 1.35
C PHE A 98 -11.35 13.98 1.97
N CYS A 99 -11.38 14.60 3.15
CA CYS A 99 -12.60 15.06 3.78
C CYS A 99 -12.55 16.59 3.86
N ASP A 100 -13.60 17.25 3.36
CA ASP A 100 -13.75 18.69 3.45
C ASP A 100 -14.13 19.10 4.88
N ALA A 101 -13.24 19.80 5.59
CA ALA A 101 -13.42 20.17 7.00
C ALA A 101 -14.53 21.21 7.25
N GLY A 102 -15.15 21.79 6.21
CA GLY A 102 -16.29 22.70 6.38
C GLY A 102 -17.63 22.00 6.24
N THR A 103 -17.71 20.96 5.41
CA THR A 103 -18.96 20.28 5.02
C THR A 103 -19.02 18.83 5.48
N GLY A 104 -17.87 18.22 5.79
CA GLY A 104 -17.73 16.80 6.09
C GLY A 104 -17.88 15.90 4.86
N GLN A 105 -17.94 16.47 3.66
CA GLN A 105 -18.11 15.69 2.44
C GLN A 105 -16.77 15.10 2.00
N CYS A 106 -16.78 13.81 1.63
CA CYS A 106 -15.62 13.18 1.02
C CYS A 106 -15.48 13.65 -0.43
N TYR A 107 -14.25 13.89 -0.85
CA TYR A 107 -13.91 14.19 -2.24
C TYR A 107 -12.58 13.53 -2.61
N TYR A 108 -12.41 13.27 -3.90
CA TYR A 108 -11.33 12.43 -4.43
C TYR A 108 -10.65 13.16 -5.57
N VAL A 109 -9.33 13.17 -5.57
CA VAL A 109 -8.54 13.85 -6.61
C VAL A 109 -7.71 12.82 -7.35
N ASN A 110 -7.86 12.75 -8.67
CA ASN A 110 -7.06 11.85 -9.50
C ASN A 110 -5.57 12.10 -9.29
N ASN A 111 -4.82 11.02 -9.07
CA ASN A 111 -3.37 11.06 -8.92
C ASN A 111 -2.66 10.35 -10.08
N ASN A 112 -1.32 10.30 -10.02
CA ASN A 112 -0.45 9.63 -11.00
C ASN A 112 0.45 8.57 -10.34
N ALA A 113 0.01 8.02 -9.21
CA ALA A 113 0.74 7.00 -8.48
C ALA A 113 0.90 5.70 -9.30
N PRO A 114 1.88 4.84 -8.95
CA PRO A 114 1.89 3.46 -9.41
C PRO A 114 0.61 2.73 -8.97
N CYS A 115 0.13 1.84 -9.82
CA CYS A 115 -1.05 1.02 -9.55
C CYS A 115 -0.87 -0.35 -10.21
N GLU A 116 -1.89 -1.22 -10.13
CA GLU A 116 -1.92 -2.50 -10.84
C GLU A 116 -3.18 -2.54 -11.71
N ASP A 117 -3.02 -2.72 -13.03
CA ASP A 117 -4.15 -2.71 -13.96
C ASP A 117 -4.89 -4.07 -14.04
N GLY A 118 -4.38 -5.07 -13.31
CA GLY A 118 -4.86 -6.45 -13.28
C GLY A 118 -4.23 -7.38 -14.32
N ASN A 119 -3.43 -6.85 -15.25
CA ASN A 119 -2.65 -7.61 -16.21
C ASN A 119 -1.21 -7.78 -15.71
N LYS A 120 -0.86 -8.99 -15.28
CA LYS A 120 0.49 -9.29 -14.78
C LYS A 120 1.59 -9.25 -15.87
N CYS A 121 1.20 -9.05 -17.13
CA CYS A 121 2.11 -8.90 -18.27
C CYS A 121 2.33 -7.46 -18.69
N THR A 122 1.87 -6.49 -17.91
CA THR A 122 2.30 -5.11 -17.99
C THR A 122 3.17 -4.79 -16.77
N ILE A 123 4.09 -3.85 -16.97
CA ILE A 123 4.97 -3.36 -15.90
C ILE A 123 4.93 -1.84 -15.88
N ASN A 124 5.11 -1.28 -14.69
CA ASN A 124 5.05 0.16 -14.46
C ASN A 124 3.69 0.76 -14.81
N ASP A 125 2.60 0.06 -14.46
CA ASP A 125 1.25 0.59 -14.57
C ASP A 125 1.10 1.86 -13.71
N ARG A 126 0.30 2.80 -14.21
CA ARG A 126 0.16 4.12 -13.59
C ARG A 126 -1.24 4.65 -13.67
N CYS A 127 -1.58 5.43 -12.66
CA CYS A 127 -2.82 6.15 -12.62
C CYS A 127 -2.86 7.27 -13.67
N GLU A 128 -3.91 7.25 -14.47
CA GLU A 128 -4.22 8.30 -15.43
C GLU A 128 -5.73 8.54 -15.44
N ASN A 129 -6.13 9.78 -15.13
CA ASN A 129 -7.54 10.19 -15.09
C ASN A 129 -8.41 9.32 -14.18
N GLY A 130 -7.90 8.96 -12.99
CA GLY A 130 -8.64 8.20 -11.98
C GLY A 130 -8.80 6.71 -12.28
N THR A 131 -8.06 6.18 -13.26
CA THR A 131 -8.05 4.76 -13.60
C THR A 131 -6.62 4.27 -13.74
N CYS A 132 -6.36 3.04 -13.29
CA CYS A 132 -5.08 2.41 -13.53
C CYS A 132 -4.93 2.06 -15.02
N LYS A 133 -3.84 2.52 -15.64
CA LYS A 133 -3.52 2.21 -17.04
C LYS A 133 -2.36 1.23 -17.13
N PRO A 134 -2.43 0.28 -18.08
CA PRO A 134 -1.31 -0.59 -18.39
C PRO A 134 -0.07 0.23 -18.70
N GLY A 135 1.05 -0.16 -18.12
CA GLY A 135 2.35 0.33 -18.49
C GLY A 135 2.87 -0.38 -19.74
N THR A 136 4.18 -0.60 -19.78
CA THR A 136 4.82 -1.27 -20.92
C THR A 136 4.58 -2.78 -20.86
N PRO A 137 4.35 -3.45 -22.00
CA PRO A 137 4.33 -4.91 -22.05
C PRO A 137 5.62 -5.49 -21.48
N LYS A 138 5.50 -6.54 -20.68
CA LYS A 138 6.63 -7.30 -20.14
C LYS A 138 7.37 -7.98 -21.29
N ASP A 139 8.63 -7.63 -21.47
CA ASP A 139 9.50 -8.29 -22.43
C ASP A 139 9.94 -9.64 -21.89
N CYS A 140 9.58 -10.70 -22.62
CA CYS A 140 9.95 -12.08 -22.33
C CYS A 140 10.91 -12.65 -23.36
N SER A 141 11.37 -11.85 -24.33
CA SER A 141 12.35 -12.31 -25.31
C SER A 141 13.65 -12.69 -24.61
N ASP A 142 14.26 -13.78 -25.07
CA ASP A 142 15.58 -14.18 -24.66
C ASP A 142 16.52 -14.28 -25.87
N THR A 143 17.74 -14.76 -25.61
CA THR A 143 18.76 -14.97 -26.66
C THR A 143 18.98 -16.44 -26.94
N ASN A 144 18.15 -17.33 -26.37
CA ASN A 144 18.33 -18.77 -26.50
C ASN A 144 17.73 -19.24 -27.83
N PRO A 145 18.52 -19.72 -28.80
CA PRO A 145 17.99 -20.21 -30.07
C PRO A 145 17.10 -21.45 -29.92
N CYS A 146 17.17 -22.13 -28.77
CA CYS A 146 16.38 -23.31 -28.45
C CYS A 146 15.01 -23.02 -27.84
N THR A 147 14.64 -21.75 -27.75
CA THR A 147 13.30 -21.30 -27.40
C THR A 147 12.70 -20.48 -28.55
N LEU A 148 11.37 -20.47 -28.63
CA LEU A 148 10.61 -19.66 -29.59
C LEU A 148 9.25 -19.28 -29.02
N ASN A 149 8.59 -18.31 -29.67
CA ASN A 149 7.27 -17.81 -29.28
C ASN A 149 7.23 -17.38 -27.80
N GLU A 150 8.25 -16.65 -27.37
CA GLU A 150 8.35 -16.14 -26.02
C GLU A 150 7.24 -15.13 -25.77
N HIS A 151 6.49 -15.33 -24.70
CA HIS A 151 5.41 -14.43 -24.32
C HIS A 151 5.21 -14.49 -22.81
N CYS A 152 4.54 -13.47 -22.30
CA CYS A 152 4.11 -13.47 -20.92
C CYS A 152 2.72 -14.14 -20.80
N ASP A 153 2.56 -15.05 -19.83
CA ASP A 153 1.27 -15.62 -19.48
C ASP A 153 0.46 -14.62 -18.62
N PRO A 154 -0.70 -14.12 -19.10
CA PRO A 154 -1.48 -13.10 -18.39
C PRO A 154 -2.03 -13.57 -17.04
N ALA A 155 -2.20 -14.88 -16.82
CA ALA A 155 -2.73 -15.40 -15.56
C ALA A 155 -1.65 -15.39 -14.45
N THR A 156 -0.41 -15.72 -14.81
CA THR A 156 0.69 -15.90 -13.85
C THR A 156 1.67 -14.73 -13.84
N GLY A 157 1.76 -13.97 -14.93
CA GLY A 157 2.79 -12.95 -15.15
C GLY A 157 4.17 -13.52 -15.45
N GLN A 158 4.28 -14.83 -15.67
CA GLN A 158 5.55 -15.50 -15.95
C GLN A 158 5.83 -15.54 -17.45
N CYS A 159 7.12 -15.48 -17.81
CA CYS A 159 7.53 -15.70 -19.18
C CYS A 159 7.45 -17.18 -19.53
N VAL A 160 6.79 -17.47 -20.65
CA VAL A 160 6.64 -18.80 -21.22
C VAL A 160 7.60 -18.91 -22.40
N PHE A 161 8.44 -19.94 -22.36
CA PHE A 161 9.44 -20.25 -23.38
C PHE A 161 9.10 -21.59 -23.98
N ASN A 162 8.73 -21.64 -25.27
CA ASN A 162 8.41 -22.90 -25.93
C ASN A 162 9.67 -23.50 -26.56
N PRO A 163 9.94 -24.81 -26.38
CA PRO A 163 11.08 -25.45 -27.01
C PRO A 163 11.05 -25.34 -28.54
N ASN A 164 12.18 -24.93 -29.11
CA ASN A 164 12.44 -24.89 -30.55
C ASN A 164 13.09 -26.20 -31.01
N GLU A 165 12.35 -27.31 -30.91
CA GLU A 165 12.88 -28.65 -31.16
C GLU A 165 13.53 -28.80 -32.55
N GLY A 166 14.76 -29.32 -32.58
CA GLY A 166 15.49 -29.58 -33.81
C GLY A 166 16.08 -28.35 -34.50
N ALA A 167 15.90 -27.15 -33.97
CA ALA A 167 16.60 -25.97 -34.48
C ALA A 167 18.13 -26.12 -34.33
N PRO A 168 18.91 -25.59 -35.29
CA PRO A 168 20.35 -25.50 -35.14
C PRO A 168 20.70 -24.57 -33.97
N CYS A 169 21.72 -24.94 -33.21
CA CYS A 169 22.23 -24.15 -32.10
C CYS A 169 23.75 -24.37 -31.97
N ASP A 170 24.37 -23.76 -30.96
CA ASP A 170 25.78 -23.95 -30.61
C ASP A 170 25.81 -24.20 -29.09
N ASP A 171 26.35 -25.34 -28.66
CA ASP A 171 26.48 -25.73 -27.25
C ASP A 171 27.75 -25.16 -26.61
N GLY A 172 28.54 -24.40 -27.38
CA GLY A 172 29.82 -23.83 -26.98
C GLY A 172 30.96 -24.84 -26.95
N ASN A 173 30.71 -26.10 -27.27
CA ASN A 173 31.73 -27.12 -27.38
C ASN A 173 32.22 -27.22 -28.82
N ALA A 174 33.42 -26.69 -29.06
CA ALA A 174 34.03 -26.77 -30.38
C ALA A 174 34.20 -28.21 -30.89
N CYS A 175 34.28 -29.22 -30.02
CA CYS A 175 34.48 -30.62 -30.39
C CYS A 175 33.21 -31.39 -30.77
N THR A 176 32.05 -30.74 -30.74
CA THR A 176 30.82 -31.31 -31.30
C THR A 176 30.43 -30.58 -32.58
N VAL A 177 29.66 -31.26 -33.43
CA VAL A 177 29.05 -30.67 -34.64
C VAL A 177 27.62 -31.13 -34.85
N GLY A 178 26.82 -30.25 -35.46
CA GLY A 178 25.46 -30.58 -35.88
C GLY A 178 24.48 -30.57 -34.70
N GLU A 179 24.74 -29.70 -33.74
CA GLU A 179 23.98 -29.47 -32.53
C GLU A 179 22.52 -29.15 -32.86
N ARG A 180 21.64 -29.66 -32.01
CA ARG A 180 20.20 -29.50 -32.13
C ARG A 180 19.58 -29.19 -30.79
N CYS A 181 18.60 -28.30 -30.83
CA CYS A 181 17.80 -27.99 -29.66
C CYS A 181 16.92 -29.17 -29.25
N SER A 182 16.89 -29.46 -27.96
CA SER A 182 15.88 -30.33 -27.35
C SER A 182 15.59 -29.94 -25.91
N GLY A 183 14.30 -29.89 -25.55
CA GLY A 183 13.85 -29.50 -24.21
C GLY A 183 14.25 -28.07 -23.83
N GLY A 184 14.36 -27.16 -24.81
CA GLY A 184 14.79 -25.78 -24.60
C GLY A 184 16.31 -25.60 -24.41
N GLN A 185 17.09 -26.68 -24.56
CA GLN A 185 18.54 -26.66 -24.41
C GLN A 185 19.24 -27.04 -25.72
N CYS A 186 20.41 -26.46 -25.96
CA CYS A 186 21.26 -26.92 -27.05
C CYS A 186 22.00 -28.18 -26.61
N LEU A 187 21.78 -29.29 -27.30
CA LEU A 187 22.48 -30.54 -27.04
C LEU A 187 23.69 -30.66 -27.96
N GLY A 188 24.81 -31.08 -27.37
CA GLY A 188 26.03 -31.40 -28.11
C GLY A 188 25.74 -32.40 -29.22
N GLY A 189 26.21 -32.05 -30.41
CA GLY A 189 26.05 -32.86 -31.60
C GLY A 189 26.96 -34.11 -31.61
N GLN A 190 27.27 -34.59 -32.81
CA GLN A 190 28.22 -35.68 -32.97
C GLN A 190 29.63 -35.21 -32.64
N ASP A 191 30.46 -36.07 -32.05
CA ASP A 191 31.87 -35.76 -31.83
C ASP A 191 32.54 -35.52 -33.19
N TYR A 192 33.19 -34.37 -33.33
CA TYR A 192 33.91 -33.92 -34.51
C TYR A 192 34.89 -34.98 -35.04
N CYS A 193 35.52 -35.75 -34.15
CA CYS A 193 36.52 -36.76 -34.47
C CYS A 193 35.97 -38.20 -34.46
N GLN A 194 34.65 -38.37 -34.29
CA GLN A 194 34.02 -39.69 -34.14
C GLN A 194 34.34 -40.62 -35.32
N ALA A 195 34.24 -40.13 -36.55
CA ALA A 195 34.49 -40.92 -37.75
C ALA A 195 35.94 -41.45 -37.85
N GLN A 196 36.88 -40.82 -37.12
CA GLN A 196 38.29 -41.19 -37.10
C GLN A 196 38.65 -42.06 -35.88
N HIS A 197 37.73 -42.29 -34.94
CA HIS A 197 37.97 -42.91 -33.65
C HIS A 197 39.12 -42.21 -32.89
N GLN A 198 39.08 -40.87 -32.86
CA GLN A 198 40.10 -40.01 -32.28
C GLN A 198 39.50 -39.08 -31.23
N SER A 199 40.34 -38.56 -30.34
CA SER A 199 39.92 -37.54 -29.38
C SER A 199 40.08 -36.15 -30.00
N CYS A 200 39.04 -35.34 -29.92
CA CYS A 200 39.10 -33.95 -30.33
C CYS A 200 39.86 -33.10 -29.28
N VAL A 201 40.75 -32.24 -29.77
CA VAL A 201 41.41 -31.19 -28.99
C VAL A 201 41.04 -29.83 -29.60
N PRO A 202 40.34 -28.95 -28.86
CA PRO A 202 40.05 -27.59 -29.31
C PRO A 202 41.36 -26.80 -29.52
N GLY A 203 41.49 -26.10 -30.65
CA GLY A 203 42.66 -25.30 -30.98
C GLY A 203 42.28 -23.91 -31.53
N PRO A 204 43.15 -22.90 -31.39
CA PRO A 204 42.89 -21.56 -31.94
C PRO A 204 42.88 -21.62 -33.48
N GLY A 205 41.68 -21.60 -34.06
CA GLY A 205 41.44 -21.57 -35.50
C GLY A 205 40.94 -22.87 -36.13
N GLN A 206 41.20 -24.03 -35.53
CA GLN A 206 40.63 -25.31 -35.94
C GLN A 206 40.80 -26.39 -34.85
N ASN A 207 39.83 -27.30 -34.75
CA ASN A 207 39.91 -28.49 -33.92
C ASN A 207 40.85 -29.54 -34.53
N ILE A 208 41.58 -30.24 -33.68
CA ILE A 208 42.54 -31.27 -34.09
C ILE A 208 42.06 -32.63 -33.56
N CYS A 209 42.04 -33.64 -34.43
CA CYS A 209 41.82 -35.02 -34.03
C CYS A 209 43.17 -35.65 -33.69
N LEU A 210 43.29 -36.15 -32.46
CA LEU A 210 44.48 -36.87 -31.99
C LEU A 210 44.13 -38.34 -31.76
N PRO A 211 45.02 -39.28 -32.15
CA PRO A 211 44.80 -40.70 -31.89
C PRO A 211 44.64 -40.94 -30.40
N VAL A 212 43.62 -41.72 -30.04
CA VAL A 212 43.45 -42.20 -28.67
C VAL A 212 44.64 -43.14 -28.41
N SER A 213 45.62 -42.67 -27.67
CA SER A 213 46.79 -43.49 -27.35
C SER A 213 46.35 -44.57 -26.35
N CYS A 214 46.21 -45.80 -26.83
CA CYS A 214 46.22 -46.95 -25.95
C CYS A 214 47.61 -46.98 -25.32
N VAL A 215 47.73 -46.64 -24.04
CA VAL A 215 48.98 -46.88 -23.31
C VAL A 215 49.14 -48.39 -23.26
N GLU A 216 50.15 -48.92 -23.95
CA GLU A 216 50.55 -50.31 -23.79
C GLU A 216 50.99 -50.54 -22.35
N VAL A 217 50.09 -51.05 -21.51
CA VAL A 217 50.46 -51.57 -20.20
C VAL A 217 50.63 -53.08 -20.37
N PHE A 218 51.88 -53.48 -20.66
CA PHE A 218 52.37 -54.86 -20.72
C PHE A 218 51.94 -55.74 -21.91
N GLY A 219 52.09 -55.27 -23.15
CA GLY A 219 52.27 -56.18 -24.30
C GLY A 219 51.11 -57.12 -24.67
N PHE A 220 49.89 -56.84 -24.21
CA PHE A 220 48.67 -57.48 -24.71
C PHE A 220 47.74 -56.41 -25.28
N PRO A 221 47.22 -56.57 -26.52
CA PRO A 221 46.28 -55.63 -27.11
C PRO A 221 44.91 -55.83 -26.45
N THR A 222 44.71 -55.27 -25.26
CA THR A 222 43.36 -55.03 -24.75
C THR A 222 43.03 -53.59 -25.05
N CYS A 223 42.29 -53.35 -26.15
CA CYS A 223 41.50 -52.12 -26.23
C CYS A 223 40.62 -52.08 -24.98
N PRO A 224 40.68 -51.03 -24.15
CA PRO A 224 39.49 -50.67 -23.42
C PRO A 224 38.54 -50.17 -24.52
N CYS A 225 37.74 -51.07 -25.07
CA CYS A 225 36.48 -50.67 -25.68
C CYS A 225 35.69 -50.01 -24.55
N VAL A 226 35.90 -48.71 -24.34
CA VAL A 226 34.89 -47.90 -23.69
C VAL A 226 33.89 -47.63 -24.79
N CYS A 227 33.00 -48.60 -24.99
CA CYS A 227 31.75 -48.38 -25.69
C CYS A 227 30.99 -47.33 -24.88
N PHE A 228 30.73 -46.18 -25.51
CA PHE A 228 29.56 -45.36 -25.24
C PHE A 228 28.70 -45.38 -26.49
#